data_AF-A0A1I0G455-F1
#
_entry.id   AF-A0A1I0G455-F1
#
_cell.length_a   1.000
_cell.length_b   1.000
_cell.length_c   1.000
_cell.angle_alpha   90.00
_cell.angle_beta   90.00
_cell.angle_gamma   90.00
#
_symmetry.space_group_name_H-M   'P 1'
#
loop_
_entity.id
_entity.type
_entity.pdbx_description
1 polymer ?
#
loop_
_entity_poly.entity_id
_entity_poly.type
_entity_poly.pdbx_seq_one_letter_code
_entity_poly.pdbx_strand_id
1 'polypeptide(L)'
;MQAGIKLIKVLVFSFCGTLLAACAAIGWEESSFTHGGKVSGNLAVLAHCTVDQLQSDSRWMIRTLQYQVFSYPDIAAMEIYAYPEGALAGTYARNSPSNPDAVIRYGLPTPMIHPGKPGSNADKEVDRDYSFVLTLKRTDNATTFATVSGRKYESRIAWDTLETCSAPE
;
A
#
# COMPACT_ATOMS: atom_id res chain seq x y z
N MET A 1 42.02 71.32 2.10
CA MET A 1 42.42 70.27 3.06
C MET A 1 41.44 69.11 2.90
N GLN A 2 41.88 68.02 2.27
CA GLN A 2 41.06 66.86 1.91
C GLN A 2 40.85 65.95 3.12
N ALA A 3 39.59 65.61 3.40
CA ALA A 3 39.21 64.61 4.38
C ALA A 3 39.43 63.21 3.80
N GLY A 4 40.42 62.47 4.32
CA GLY A 4 40.71 61.10 3.94
C GLY A 4 39.72 60.12 4.57
N ILE A 5 38.86 59.51 3.75
CA ILE A 5 37.95 58.44 4.17
C ILE A 5 38.78 57.15 4.30
N LYS A 6 38.85 56.59 5.51
CA LYS A 6 39.47 55.28 5.77
C LYS A 6 38.56 54.17 5.22
N LEU A 7 39.06 53.42 4.26
CA LEU A 7 38.42 52.23 3.68
C LEU A 7 38.50 51.07 4.69
N ILE A 8 37.37 50.73 5.30
CA ILE A 8 37.21 49.50 6.08
C ILE A 8 36.94 48.37 5.08
N LYS A 9 37.93 47.48 4.89
CA LYS A 9 37.73 46.23 4.13
C LYS A 9 36.86 45.30 4.96
N VAL A 10 35.54 45.30 4.69
CA VAL A 10 34.64 44.26 5.20
C VAL A 10 34.86 43.00 4.38
N LEU A 11 35.47 42.01 5.02
CA LEU A 11 35.67 40.68 4.46
C LEU A 11 34.32 39.96 4.52
N VAL A 12 33.52 40.10 3.46
CA VAL A 12 32.25 39.39 3.30
C VAL A 12 32.58 37.93 3.03
N PHE A 13 32.67 37.14 4.10
CA PHE A 13 32.75 35.70 4.04
C PHE A 13 31.43 35.18 3.42
N SER A 14 31.51 34.67 2.19
CA SER A 14 30.40 34.00 1.51
C SER A 14 30.09 32.69 2.25
N PHE A 15 29.22 32.77 3.25
CA PHE A 15 28.79 31.65 4.09
C PHE A 15 27.43 31.07 3.65
N CYS A 16 27.04 31.29 2.39
CA CYS A 16 25.69 30.93 1.91
C CYS A 16 25.67 29.70 0.97
N GLY A 17 26.81 29.05 0.73
CA GLY A 17 26.95 28.01 -0.30
C GLY A 17 26.85 26.55 0.16
N THR A 18 26.82 26.26 1.46
CA THR A 18 27.04 24.88 1.96
C THR A 18 25.82 24.21 2.61
N LEU A 19 24.65 24.87 2.68
CA LEU A 19 23.48 24.32 3.38
C LEU A 19 22.56 23.43 2.52
N LEU A 20 22.83 23.26 1.23
CA LEU A 20 21.95 22.49 0.32
C LEU A 20 22.35 21.02 0.10
N ALA A 21 23.49 20.56 0.64
CA ALA A 21 23.99 19.21 0.38
C ALA A 21 23.39 18.11 1.29
N ALA A 22 22.53 18.45 2.25
CA ALA A 22 22.04 17.50 3.26
C ALA A 22 20.80 16.68 2.84
N CYS A 23 20.10 17.02 1.75
CA CYS A 23 18.88 16.30 1.34
C CYS A 23 19.14 15.09 0.42
N ALA A 24 20.38 14.87 -0.03
CA ALA A 24 20.69 13.78 -0.97
C ALA A 24 20.92 12.42 -0.28
N ALA A 25 20.96 12.37 1.06
CA ALA A 25 21.33 11.16 1.82
C ALA A 25 20.19 10.51 2.60
N ILE A 26 18.95 11.01 2.49
CA ILE A 26 17.79 10.30 3.04
C ILE A 26 17.33 9.29 1.99
N GLY A 27 18.12 8.24 1.80
CA GLY A 27 17.64 7.02 1.16
C GLY A 27 16.69 6.35 2.12
N TRP A 28 15.38 6.53 1.94
CA TRP A 28 14.39 5.71 2.62
C TRP A 28 14.50 4.33 1.99
N GLU A 29 15.33 3.46 2.55
CA GLU A 29 15.28 2.05 2.21
C GLU A 29 13.91 1.55 2.68
N GLU A 30 13.03 1.30 1.72
CA GLU A 30 11.68 0.79 1.94
C GLU A 30 11.80 -0.61 2.57
N SER A 31 11.76 -0.66 3.90
CA SER A 31 11.85 -1.94 4.60
C SER A 31 10.63 -2.80 4.30
N SER A 32 10.83 -4.09 4.03
CA SER A 32 9.74 -5.05 3.89
C SER A 32 9.25 -5.54 5.25
N PHE A 33 7.98 -5.93 5.31
CA PHE A 33 7.37 -6.58 6.46
C PHE A 33 6.65 -7.84 5.99
N THR A 34 6.94 -8.95 6.65
CA THR A 34 6.20 -10.19 6.47
C THR A 34 5.73 -10.66 7.85
N HIS A 35 4.44 -10.91 7.98
CA HIS A 35 3.85 -11.40 9.21
C HIS A 35 2.75 -12.41 8.88
N GLY A 36 2.57 -13.42 9.73
CA GLY A 36 1.49 -14.37 9.57
C GLY A 36 1.05 -14.95 10.89
N GLY A 37 -0.24 -15.28 10.96
CA GLY A 37 -0.92 -15.67 12.17
C GLY A 37 -2.29 -16.28 11.90
N LYS A 38 -2.85 -16.92 12.92
CA LYS A 38 -4.22 -17.44 12.86
C LYS A 38 -5.21 -16.34 13.23
N VAL A 39 -6.26 -16.21 12.43
CA VAL A 39 -7.39 -15.33 12.68
C VAL A 39 -8.70 -16.15 12.60
N SER A 40 -9.68 -15.77 13.41
CA SER A 40 -11.03 -16.34 13.34
C SER A 40 -11.82 -15.73 12.20
N GLY A 41 -12.71 -16.51 11.57
CA GLY A 41 -13.72 -15.97 10.66
C GLY A 41 -13.68 -16.56 9.26
N ASN A 42 -14.73 -16.24 8.50
CA ASN A 42 -14.91 -16.67 7.12
C ASN A 42 -14.05 -15.83 6.17
N LEU A 43 -13.36 -16.49 5.22
CA LEU A 43 -12.51 -15.83 4.22
C LEU A 43 -13.15 -14.63 3.53
N ALA A 44 -14.38 -14.76 3.03
CA ALA A 44 -15.05 -13.71 2.28
C ALA A 44 -15.43 -12.53 3.19
N VAL A 45 -15.87 -12.81 4.41
CA VAL A 45 -16.20 -11.79 5.41
C VAL A 45 -14.95 -11.04 5.85
N LEU A 46 -13.87 -11.77 6.16
CA LEU A 46 -12.57 -11.19 6.52
C LEU A 46 -12.05 -10.31 5.39
N ALA A 47 -12.04 -10.82 4.15
CA ALA A 47 -11.54 -10.06 3.01
C ALA A 47 -12.37 -8.79 2.76
N HIS A 48 -13.70 -8.91 2.79
CA HIS A 48 -14.60 -7.78 2.60
C HIS A 48 -14.42 -6.72 3.68
N CYS A 49 -14.48 -7.09 4.96
CA CYS A 49 -14.29 -6.15 6.08
C CYS A 49 -12.93 -5.48 6.01
N THR A 50 -11.87 -6.24 5.73
CA THR A 50 -10.50 -5.70 5.69
C THR A 50 -10.36 -4.66 4.59
N VAL A 51 -10.83 -4.96 3.37
CA VAL A 51 -10.75 -4.01 2.26
C VAL A 51 -11.63 -2.78 2.51
N ASP A 52 -12.83 -2.95 3.09
CA ASP A 52 -13.73 -1.85 3.43
C ASP A 52 -13.11 -0.87 4.43
N GLN A 53 -12.49 -1.38 5.49
CA GLN A 53 -11.80 -0.54 6.46
C GLN A 53 -10.56 0.13 5.87
N LEU A 54 -9.79 -0.57 5.04
CA LEU A 54 -8.62 0.01 4.40
C LEU A 54 -8.99 1.11 3.38
N GLN A 55 -10.06 0.92 2.62
CA GLN A 55 -10.59 1.93 1.69
C GLN A 55 -11.20 3.15 2.40
N SER A 56 -11.60 3.01 3.66
CA SER A 56 -12.15 4.10 4.49
C SER A 56 -11.14 4.65 5.50
N ASP A 57 -9.88 4.20 5.44
CA ASP A 57 -8.83 4.61 6.36
C ASP A 57 -8.60 6.14 6.35
N SER A 58 -8.38 6.72 7.52
CA SER A 58 -8.13 8.17 7.63
C SER A 58 -6.75 8.58 7.08
N ARG A 59 -5.81 7.65 7.02
CA ARG A 59 -4.44 7.86 6.52
C ARG A 59 -4.47 7.82 5.01
N TRP A 60 -4.20 8.96 4.37
CA TRP A 60 -4.27 9.10 2.92
C TRP A 60 -3.44 8.04 2.18
N MET A 61 -2.25 7.70 2.66
CA MET A 61 -1.36 6.68 2.04
C MET A 61 -1.98 5.28 1.96
N ILE A 62 -2.94 4.96 2.83
CA ILE A 62 -3.68 3.69 2.80
C ILE A 62 -4.92 3.84 1.95
N ARG A 63 -5.71 4.89 2.19
CA ARG A 63 -6.95 5.16 1.47
C ARG A 63 -6.78 5.30 -0.05
N THR A 64 -5.63 5.82 -0.51
CA THR A 64 -5.36 5.98 -1.95
C THR A 64 -4.89 4.69 -2.62
N LEU A 65 -4.63 3.61 -1.88
CA LEU A 65 -4.29 2.33 -2.48
C LEU A 65 -5.49 1.77 -3.25
N GLN A 66 -5.19 1.11 -4.35
CA GLN A 66 -6.18 0.41 -5.17
C GLN A 66 -6.11 -1.09 -4.84
N TYR A 67 -7.26 -1.70 -4.59
CA TYR A 67 -7.33 -3.08 -4.10
C TYR A 67 -7.85 -4.02 -5.18
N GLN A 68 -7.18 -5.14 -5.37
CA GLN A 68 -7.65 -6.26 -6.18
C GLN A 68 -7.75 -7.50 -5.32
N VAL A 69 -8.91 -8.17 -5.36
CA VAL A 69 -9.18 -9.36 -4.56
C VAL A 69 -9.28 -10.55 -5.49
N PHE A 70 -8.49 -11.58 -5.23
CA PHE A 70 -8.58 -12.88 -5.89
C PHE A 70 -9.18 -13.91 -4.95
N SER A 71 -10.00 -14.80 -5.52
CA SER A 71 -10.56 -15.95 -4.83
C SER A 71 -10.06 -17.23 -5.50
N TYR A 72 -9.64 -18.19 -4.68
CA TYR A 72 -9.19 -19.54 -5.06
C TYR A 72 -10.07 -20.58 -4.37
N PRO A 73 -11.24 -20.91 -4.94
CA PRO A 73 -12.20 -21.80 -4.29
C PRO A 73 -11.67 -23.24 -4.13
N ASP A 74 -10.82 -23.69 -5.04
CA ASP A 74 -10.23 -25.03 -5.08
C ASP A 74 -9.29 -25.31 -3.91
N ILE A 75 -8.61 -24.28 -3.39
CA ILE A 75 -7.70 -24.38 -2.24
C ILE A 75 -8.21 -23.62 -1.01
N ALA A 76 -9.47 -23.17 -1.04
CA ALA A 76 -10.10 -22.36 0.00
C ALA A 76 -9.19 -21.21 0.47
N ALA A 77 -8.78 -20.37 -0.48
CA ALA A 77 -7.94 -19.21 -0.21
C ALA A 77 -8.46 -17.95 -0.91
N MET A 78 -8.08 -16.79 -0.38
CA MET A 78 -8.29 -15.48 -1.00
C MET A 78 -7.02 -14.66 -0.85
N GLU A 79 -6.77 -13.77 -1.81
CA GLU A 79 -5.64 -12.86 -1.79
C GLU A 79 -6.13 -11.44 -2.06
N ILE A 80 -5.57 -10.49 -1.31
CA ILE A 80 -5.83 -9.06 -1.46
C ILE A 80 -4.51 -8.42 -1.83
N TYR A 81 -4.45 -7.88 -3.04
CA TYR A 81 -3.33 -7.08 -3.51
C TYR A 81 -3.69 -5.61 -3.37
N ALA A 82 -2.79 -4.84 -2.76
CA ALA A 82 -2.91 -3.39 -2.67
C ALA A 82 -1.85 -2.74 -3.55
N TYR A 83 -2.29 -1.91 -4.48
CA TYR A 83 -1.44 -1.22 -5.43
C TYR A 83 -1.37 0.27 -5.09
N PRO A 84 -0.20 0.91 -5.29
CA PRO A 84 -0.15 2.35 -5.38
C PRO A 84 -1.16 2.89 -6.41
N GLU A 85 -1.60 4.12 -6.21
CA GLU A 85 -2.51 4.76 -7.15
C GLU A 85 -1.93 4.76 -8.57
N GLY A 86 -2.70 4.24 -9.53
CA GLY A 86 -2.32 4.19 -10.95
C GLY A 86 -1.52 2.94 -11.33
N ALA A 87 -1.02 2.17 -10.37
CA ALA A 87 -0.28 0.93 -10.64
C ALA A 87 -1.19 -0.26 -10.90
N LEU A 88 -2.45 -0.23 -10.45
CA LEU A 88 -3.40 -1.31 -10.74
C LEU A 88 -3.74 -1.31 -12.24
N ALA A 89 -3.50 -2.44 -12.91
CA ALA A 89 -3.81 -2.63 -14.32
C ALA A 89 -5.29 -2.31 -14.63
N GLY A 90 -5.52 -1.63 -15.75
CA GLY A 90 -6.86 -1.14 -16.12
C GLY A 90 -7.23 0.21 -15.49
N THR A 91 -6.31 0.86 -14.78
CA THR A 91 -6.45 2.27 -14.39
C THR A 91 -6.13 3.17 -15.59
N TYR A 92 -7.13 3.88 -16.09
CA TYR A 92 -7.02 4.88 -17.15
C TYR A 92 -7.55 6.22 -16.64
N ALA A 93 -7.30 7.31 -17.37
CA ALA A 93 -7.80 8.64 -16.98
C ALA A 93 -9.31 8.64 -16.66
N ARG A 94 -10.14 7.91 -17.43
CA ARG A 94 -11.59 7.85 -17.22
C ARG A 94 -12.06 7.21 -15.91
N ASN A 95 -11.21 6.42 -15.25
CA ASN A 95 -11.51 5.68 -14.02
C ASN A 95 -10.42 5.83 -12.95
N SER A 96 -9.53 6.82 -13.10
CA SER A 96 -8.47 7.10 -12.14
C SER A 96 -9.02 7.87 -10.93
N PRO A 97 -8.73 7.46 -9.69
CA PRO A 97 -9.16 8.18 -8.49
C PRO A 97 -8.71 9.65 -8.42
N SER A 98 -7.53 9.95 -8.96
CA SER A 98 -6.96 11.31 -9.07
C SER A 98 -7.57 12.20 -10.15
N ASN A 99 -8.36 11.65 -11.07
CA ASN A 99 -8.98 12.46 -12.11
C ASN A 99 -10.36 12.98 -11.63
N PRO A 100 -10.56 14.30 -11.47
CA PRO A 100 -11.85 14.85 -11.05
C PRO A 100 -13.00 14.56 -12.02
N ASP A 101 -12.69 14.29 -13.30
CA ASP A 101 -13.68 13.97 -14.33
C ASP A 101 -13.93 12.45 -14.47
N ALA A 102 -13.27 11.61 -13.66
CA ALA A 102 -13.44 10.17 -13.74
C ALA A 102 -14.83 9.74 -13.26
N VAL A 103 -15.42 8.78 -13.97
CA VAL A 103 -16.63 8.08 -13.51
C VAL A 103 -16.17 6.90 -12.66
N ILE A 104 -15.93 7.18 -11.39
CA ILE A 104 -15.41 6.21 -10.42
C ILE A 104 -16.57 5.39 -9.85
N ARG A 105 -16.43 4.06 -9.81
CA ARG A 105 -17.29 3.20 -9.01
C ARG A 105 -16.70 3.09 -7.61
N TYR A 106 -17.29 3.78 -6.64
CA TYR A 106 -16.87 3.76 -5.23
C TYR A 106 -17.27 2.48 -4.47
N GLY A 107 -17.30 1.33 -5.14
CA GLY A 107 -17.68 0.07 -4.54
C GLY A 107 -16.47 -0.75 -4.11
N LEU A 108 -16.69 -1.66 -3.16
CA LEU A 108 -15.71 -2.69 -2.82
C LEU A 108 -15.34 -3.50 -4.08
N PRO A 109 -14.06 -3.88 -4.23
CA PRO A 109 -13.63 -4.68 -5.37
C PRO A 109 -14.35 -6.02 -5.36
N THR A 110 -14.95 -6.38 -6.50
CA THR A 110 -15.54 -7.70 -6.70
C THR A 110 -14.42 -8.75 -6.74
N PRO A 111 -14.45 -9.80 -5.90
CA PRO A 111 -13.46 -10.86 -5.96
C PRO A 111 -13.43 -11.53 -7.33
N MET A 112 -12.25 -11.60 -7.93
CA MET A 112 -12.00 -12.28 -9.20
C MET A 112 -11.67 -13.74 -8.92
N ILE A 113 -12.40 -14.67 -9.55
CA ILE A 113 -12.05 -16.09 -9.48
C ILE A 113 -10.84 -16.30 -10.39
N HIS A 114 -9.70 -16.67 -9.82
CA HIS A 114 -8.49 -16.88 -10.62
C HIS A 114 -8.66 -18.16 -11.46
N PRO A 115 -8.51 -18.11 -12.80
CA PRO A 115 -8.77 -19.27 -13.67
C PRO A 115 -7.63 -20.31 -13.70
N GLY A 116 -6.59 -20.17 -12.90
CA GLY A 116 -5.39 -21.03 -12.92
C GLY A 116 -4.95 -21.50 -11.54
N LYS A 117 -4.39 -22.73 -11.49
CA LYS A 117 -3.73 -23.27 -10.30
C LYS A 117 -2.63 -22.32 -9.81
N PRO A 118 -2.42 -22.18 -8.48
CA PRO A 118 -1.27 -21.46 -7.94
C PRO A 118 0.01 -22.01 -8.58
N GLY A 119 0.74 -21.16 -9.34
CA GLY A 119 2.04 -21.51 -9.94
C GLY A 119 2.09 -21.78 -11.44
N SER A 120 0.98 -21.72 -12.20
CA SER A 120 1.04 -21.70 -13.68
C SER A 120 0.63 -20.34 -14.23
N ASN A 121 1.58 -19.56 -14.73
CA ASN A 121 1.39 -18.22 -15.34
C ASN A 121 0.72 -17.12 -14.48
N ALA A 122 0.34 -17.40 -13.23
CA ALA A 122 -0.21 -16.40 -12.30
C ALA A 122 0.70 -15.17 -12.11
N ASP A 123 2.02 -15.38 -12.19
CA ASP A 123 3.04 -14.32 -12.15
C ASP A 123 2.94 -13.26 -13.27
N LYS A 124 2.15 -13.51 -14.33
CA LYS A 124 1.94 -12.55 -15.42
C LYS A 124 0.66 -11.74 -15.29
N GLU A 125 -0.27 -12.15 -14.41
CA GLU A 125 -1.57 -11.51 -14.23
C GLU A 125 -1.57 -10.55 -13.02
N VAL A 126 -0.68 -10.79 -12.07
CA VAL A 126 -0.40 -9.88 -10.95
C VAL A 126 0.71 -8.93 -11.36
N ASP A 127 0.40 -7.63 -11.43
CA ASP A 127 1.43 -6.61 -11.58
C ASP A 127 2.31 -6.62 -10.32
N ARG A 128 3.63 -6.62 -10.49
CA ARG A 128 4.56 -6.82 -9.37
C ARG A 128 4.76 -5.58 -8.52
N ASP A 129 4.24 -4.43 -8.94
CA ASP A 129 4.38 -3.16 -8.21
C ASP A 129 3.27 -2.95 -7.16
N TYR A 130 2.91 -4.02 -6.43
CA TYR A 130 1.99 -3.92 -5.29
C TYR A 130 2.72 -3.39 -4.05
N SER A 131 2.02 -2.57 -3.25
CA SER A 131 2.48 -2.13 -1.93
C SER A 131 2.50 -3.29 -0.93
N PHE A 132 1.46 -4.13 -0.94
CA PHE A 132 1.44 -5.37 -0.15
C PHE A 132 0.47 -6.40 -0.73
N VAL A 133 0.66 -7.64 -0.30
CA VAL A 133 -0.28 -8.75 -0.49
C VAL A 133 -0.70 -9.30 0.87
N LEU A 134 -2.00 -9.50 1.06
CA LEU A 134 -2.59 -10.19 2.19
C LEU A 134 -3.26 -11.48 1.69
N THR A 135 -2.72 -12.62 2.10
CA THR A 135 -3.23 -13.96 1.77
C THR A 135 -4.01 -14.51 2.95
N LEU A 136 -5.21 -15.00 2.68
CA LEU A 136 -6.09 -15.67 3.64
C LEU A 136 -6.28 -17.11 3.18
N LYS A 137 -5.91 -18.08 4.00
CA LYS A 137 -6.07 -19.51 3.70
C LYS A 137 -6.81 -20.22 4.82
N ARG A 138 -7.90 -20.90 4.49
CA ARG A 138 -8.65 -21.67 5.49
C ARG A 138 -7.80 -22.80 6.04
N THR A 139 -7.71 -22.90 7.37
CA THR A 139 -7.02 -24.01 8.05
C THR A 139 -7.99 -25.04 8.60
N ASP A 140 -9.16 -24.61 9.06
CA ASP A 140 -10.29 -25.46 9.46
C ASP A 140 -11.62 -24.70 9.27
N ASN A 141 -12.73 -25.22 9.79
CA ASN A 141 -14.04 -24.59 9.58
C ASN A 141 -14.23 -23.26 10.31
N ALA A 142 -13.39 -22.92 11.30
CA ALA A 142 -13.50 -21.74 12.13
C ALA A 142 -12.29 -20.79 12.04
N THR A 143 -11.14 -21.30 11.58
CA THR A 143 -9.88 -20.56 11.55
C THR A 143 -9.33 -20.41 10.15
N THR A 144 -8.73 -19.24 9.93
CA THR A 144 -8.01 -18.87 8.72
C THR A 144 -6.58 -18.53 9.12
N PHE A 145 -5.60 -19.06 8.40
CA PHE A 145 -4.23 -18.58 8.49
C PHE A 145 -4.06 -17.43 7.52
N ALA A 146 -3.63 -16.29 8.04
CA ALA A 146 -3.38 -15.08 7.27
C ALA A 146 -1.88 -14.81 7.20
N THR A 147 -1.43 -14.32 6.06
CA THR A 147 -0.05 -13.83 5.86
C THR A 147 -0.11 -12.51 5.12
N VAL A 148 0.55 -11.48 5.63
CA VAL A 148 0.77 -10.22 4.92
C VAL A 148 2.25 -10.08 4.56
N SER A 149 2.54 -9.57 3.36
CA SER A 149 3.90 -9.26 2.92
C SER A 149 3.92 -8.03 2.02
N GLY A 150 4.90 -7.14 2.21
CA GLY A 150 5.05 -5.95 1.38
C GLY A 150 5.81 -4.85 2.09
N ARG A 151 5.54 -3.59 1.72
CA ARG A 151 6.05 -2.39 2.37
C ARG A 151 5.63 -2.36 3.83
N LYS A 152 6.57 -2.03 4.72
CA LYS A 152 6.41 -2.25 6.17
C LYS A 152 5.25 -1.49 6.78
N TYR A 153 5.03 -0.25 6.37
CA TYR A 153 4.00 0.59 6.97
C TYR A 153 2.60 0.12 6.57
N GLU A 154 2.38 -0.09 5.28
CA GLU A 154 1.11 -0.52 4.70
C GLU A 154 0.75 -1.93 5.13
N SER A 155 1.73 -2.85 5.13
CA SER A 155 1.52 -4.24 5.54
C SER A 155 1.16 -4.36 7.01
N ARG A 156 1.74 -3.52 7.88
CA ARG A 156 1.38 -3.49 9.30
C ARG A 156 -0.06 -3.01 9.49
N ILE A 157 -0.45 -1.95 8.79
CA ILE A 157 -1.83 -1.44 8.88
C ILE A 157 -2.83 -2.48 8.36
N ALA A 158 -2.51 -3.16 7.26
CA ALA A 158 -3.33 -4.25 6.74
C ALA A 158 -3.49 -5.38 7.76
N TRP A 159 -2.43 -5.74 8.49
CA TRP A 159 -2.49 -6.73 9.56
C TRP A 159 -3.39 -6.28 10.72
N ASP A 160 -3.15 -5.09 11.27
CA ASP A 160 -3.93 -4.55 12.39
C ASP A 160 -5.43 -4.43 12.04
N THR A 161 -5.72 -4.09 10.77
CA THR A 161 -7.09 -4.01 10.24
C THR A 161 -7.72 -5.39 10.15
N LEU A 162 -6.98 -6.39 9.64
CA LEU A 162 -7.45 -7.78 9.60
C LEU A 162 -7.76 -8.32 11.00
N GLU A 163 -6.89 -8.06 11.98
CA GLU A 163 -7.13 -8.47 13.37
C GLU A 163 -8.43 -7.88 13.91
N THR A 164 -8.67 -6.60 13.64
CA THR A 164 -9.93 -5.91 14.00
C THR A 164 -11.15 -6.57 13.34
N CYS A 165 -11.05 -6.94 12.07
CA CYS A 165 -12.10 -7.64 11.32
C CYS A 165 -12.29 -9.11 11.73
N SER A 166 -11.33 -9.70 12.45
CA SER A 166 -11.39 -11.09 12.89
C SER A 166 -12.09 -11.28 14.24
N ALA A 167 -12.48 -10.19 14.90
CA ALA A 167 -13.15 -10.22 16.19
C ALA A 167 -14.51 -10.94 16.09
N PRO A 168 -14.85 -11.80 17.06
CA PRO A 168 -16.15 -12.46 17.11
C PRO A 168 -17.25 -11.41 17.39
N GLU A 169 -18.33 -11.45 16.60
CA GLU A 169 -19.62 -10.92 17.04
C GLU A 169 -20.19 -11.76 18.19
#